data_AF-A0A9E3Z2J6-F1
#
_entry.id   AF-A0A9E3Z2J6-F1
#
_cell.length_a   1.000
_cell.length_b   1.000
_cell.length_c   1.000
_cell.angle_alpha   90.00
_cell.angle_beta   90.00
_cell.angle_gamma   90.00
#
_symmetry.space_group_name_H-M   'P 1'
#
loop_
_entity.id
_entity.type
_entity.pdbx_description
1 polymer ?
#
loop_
_entity_poly.entity_id
_entity_poly.type
_entity_poly.pdbx_seq_one_letter_code
_entity_poly.pdbx_strand_id
1 'polypeptide(L)'
;MKIRATFAGAVLFSFSLFAQANLINFDEPGITNPVDNFYAADGVIFQTGDWIVGNGFGQTSQPNFAFSSSGTGYMNIIGGFTNSLDFTYGAFVDSTVNIFDGLNGTGSILGSISLPGGNQNSFTFVSLGFSGTALSAAIVSAQNQFGWDDVQFSKGQKDIPIAATLPLLGLGLAALGYNRRKQKRYS
;
A
#
# COMPACT_ATOMS: atom_id res chain seq x y z
N MET A 1 -15.99 -9.89 -57.90
CA MET A 1 -14.74 -9.48 -57.24
C MET A 1 -14.99 -9.45 -55.73
N LYS A 2 -14.49 -10.45 -54.98
CA LYS A 2 -14.73 -10.60 -53.53
C LYS A 2 -13.62 -9.88 -52.76
N ILE A 3 -13.97 -8.87 -51.98
CA ILE A 3 -13.03 -8.13 -51.11
C ILE A 3 -12.98 -8.88 -49.76
N ARG A 4 -11.80 -9.38 -49.39
CA ARG A 4 -11.52 -9.92 -48.06
C ARG A 4 -11.00 -8.79 -47.18
N ALA A 5 -11.72 -8.47 -46.10
CA ALA A 5 -11.26 -7.55 -45.07
C ALA A 5 -10.41 -8.32 -44.06
N THR A 6 -9.13 -8.00 -43.98
CA THR A 6 -8.20 -8.51 -42.97
C THR A 6 -8.36 -7.67 -41.71
N PHE A 7 -8.79 -8.27 -40.61
CA PHE A 7 -8.78 -7.63 -39.29
C PHE A 7 -7.36 -7.63 -38.72
N ALA A 8 -6.82 -6.44 -38.46
CA ALA A 8 -5.60 -6.27 -37.68
C ALA A 8 -5.94 -6.46 -36.19
N GLY A 9 -5.40 -7.51 -35.59
CA GLY A 9 -5.50 -7.75 -34.14
C GLY A 9 -4.72 -6.69 -33.37
N ALA A 10 -5.38 -6.04 -32.40
CA ALA A 10 -4.72 -5.16 -31.46
C ALA A 10 -3.89 -6.00 -30.50
N VAL A 11 -2.57 -5.78 -30.47
CA VAL A 11 -1.68 -6.35 -29.46
C VAL A 11 -1.81 -5.50 -28.19
N LEU A 12 -2.33 -6.12 -27.12
CA LEU A 12 -2.36 -5.53 -25.79
C LEU A 12 -0.94 -5.59 -25.20
N PHE A 13 -0.30 -4.44 -25.02
CA PHE A 13 0.90 -4.33 -24.20
C PHE A 13 0.50 -3.86 -22.80
N SER A 14 0.59 -4.75 -21.82
CA SER A 14 0.52 -4.41 -20.41
C SER A 14 1.92 -4.05 -19.92
N PHE A 15 2.09 -2.83 -19.41
CA PHE A 15 3.29 -2.41 -18.71
C PHE A 15 3.01 -2.49 -17.21
N SER A 16 3.72 -3.36 -16.49
CA SER A 16 3.78 -3.28 -15.03
C SER A 16 4.71 -2.13 -14.66
N LEU A 17 4.15 -1.05 -14.11
CA LEU A 17 4.95 -0.09 -13.37
C LEU A 17 5.43 -0.80 -12.10
N PHE A 18 6.74 -0.86 -11.86
CA PHE A 18 7.26 -1.34 -10.59
C PHE A 18 6.66 -0.48 -9.47
N ALA A 19 5.93 -1.10 -8.55
CA ALA A 19 5.38 -0.41 -7.40
C ALA A 19 6.54 0.08 -6.53
N GLN A 20 6.57 1.38 -6.25
CA GLN A 20 7.38 1.92 -5.17
C GLN A 20 6.79 1.36 -3.86
N ALA A 21 7.61 0.74 -3.01
CA ALA A 21 7.18 0.33 -1.69
C ALA A 21 6.71 1.58 -0.92
N ASN A 22 5.51 1.53 -0.35
CA ASN A 22 5.00 2.60 0.49
C ASN A 22 5.70 2.47 1.85
N LEU A 23 6.55 3.42 2.21
CA LEU A 23 7.18 3.50 3.53
C LEU A 23 6.33 4.42 4.42
N ILE A 24 5.93 3.91 5.58
CA ILE A 24 5.28 4.67 6.65
C ILE A 24 6.23 4.71 7.84
N ASN A 25 6.92 5.83 8.02
CA ASN A 25 7.82 6.11 9.14
C ASN A 25 7.24 7.25 9.98
N PHE A 26 7.05 7.02 11.28
CA PHE A 26 6.19 7.86 12.13
C PHE A 26 6.83 9.19 12.59
N ASP A 27 7.73 9.73 11.78
CA ASP A 27 8.57 10.89 12.11
C ASP A 27 7.90 12.23 11.86
N GLU A 28 7.02 12.30 10.86
CA GLU A 28 6.29 13.52 10.53
C GLU A 28 5.13 13.84 11.50
N PRO A 29 4.29 12.88 11.93
CA PRO A 29 3.31 13.19 12.95
C PRO A 29 4.02 13.51 14.28
N GLY A 30 3.64 14.64 14.89
CA GLY A 30 4.23 15.04 16.17
C GLY A 30 3.96 14.02 17.28
N ILE A 31 4.87 13.92 18.24
CA ILE A 31 4.76 12.99 19.38
C ILE A 31 3.46 13.22 20.14
N THR A 32 2.88 12.15 20.68
CA THR A 32 1.58 12.11 21.38
C THR A 32 0.36 12.37 20.50
N ASN A 33 0.54 12.69 19.21
CA ASN A 33 -0.58 12.81 18.29
C ASN A 33 -1.08 11.43 17.89
N PRO A 34 -2.39 11.30 17.66
CA PRO A 34 -2.94 10.12 17.04
C PRO A 34 -2.48 10.02 15.58
N VAL A 35 -2.18 8.80 15.15
CA VAL A 35 -1.80 8.51 13.76
C VAL A 35 -3.02 8.54 12.85
N ASP A 36 -4.16 7.98 13.30
CA ASP A 36 -5.47 7.98 12.63
C ASP A 36 -5.42 8.09 11.09
N ASN A 37 -5.69 9.30 10.59
CA ASN A 37 -5.79 9.63 9.16
C ASN A 37 -4.55 10.35 8.60
N PHE A 38 -3.46 10.45 9.36
CA PHE A 38 -2.25 11.18 8.94
C PHE A 38 -1.74 10.69 7.57
N TYR A 39 -1.72 9.37 7.35
CA TYR A 39 -1.29 8.73 6.11
C TYR A 39 -2.44 8.41 5.13
N ALA A 40 -3.61 9.05 5.29
CA ALA A 40 -4.77 8.76 4.44
C ALA A 40 -4.52 9.15 2.97
N ALA A 41 -3.67 10.15 2.71
CA ALA A 41 -3.22 10.51 1.36
C ALA A 41 -2.43 9.38 0.68
N ASP A 42 -1.69 8.60 1.46
CA ASP A 42 -0.99 7.40 1.03
C ASP A 42 -1.90 6.17 1.01
N GLY A 43 -3.19 6.33 1.30
CA GLY A 43 -4.15 5.25 1.36
C GLY A 43 -3.99 4.36 2.59
N VAL A 44 -3.35 4.83 3.64
CA VAL A 44 -3.22 4.10 4.91
C VAL A 44 -4.05 4.77 5.98
N ILE A 45 -4.93 4.00 6.63
CA ILE A 45 -5.82 4.50 7.68
C ILE A 45 -5.63 3.62 8.92
N PHE A 46 -5.19 4.22 10.00
CA PHE A 46 -5.07 3.55 11.28
C PHE A 46 -6.38 3.63 12.06
N GLN A 47 -6.62 2.67 12.95
CA GLN A 47 -7.77 2.69 13.85
C GLN A 47 -7.81 4.01 14.63
N THR A 48 -8.95 4.71 14.54
CA THR A 48 -9.16 5.99 15.19
C THR A 48 -8.98 5.89 16.71
N GLY A 49 -8.10 6.73 17.24
CA GLY A 49 -7.83 6.86 18.67
C GLY A 49 -7.00 5.73 19.28
N ASP A 50 -6.48 4.80 18.48
CA ASP A 50 -5.69 3.68 19.00
C ASP A 50 -4.19 3.90 18.86
N TRP A 51 -3.75 4.28 17.66
CA TRP A 51 -2.33 4.38 17.33
C TRP A 51 -1.81 5.78 17.66
N ILE A 52 -0.83 5.83 18.56
CA ILE A 52 -0.26 7.08 19.06
C ILE A 52 1.23 7.11 18.72
N VAL A 53 1.73 8.28 18.32
CA VAL A 53 3.16 8.47 18.10
C VAL A 53 3.90 8.56 19.44
N GLY A 54 4.85 7.65 19.65
CA GLY A 54 5.77 7.63 20.77
C GLY A 54 7.20 7.92 20.32
N ASN A 55 8.10 8.17 21.28
CA ASN A 55 9.53 8.29 21.05
C ASN A 55 10.34 7.71 22.21
N GLY A 56 11.66 7.66 22.07
CA GLY A 56 12.58 7.31 23.16
C GLY A 56 12.74 5.81 23.43
N PHE A 57 12.25 4.96 22.53
CA PHE A 57 12.46 3.51 22.57
C PHE A 57 13.20 3.05 21.31
N GLY A 58 14.38 2.46 21.51
CA GLY A 58 15.19 1.82 20.48
C GLY A 58 15.74 2.69 19.35
N GLN A 59 16.33 2.02 18.37
CA GLN A 59 16.88 2.61 17.15
C GLN A 59 15.82 2.51 16.04
N THR A 60 14.96 3.51 15.97
CA THR A 60 13.99 3.74 14.89
C THR A 60 14.64 4.58 13.78
N SER A 61 14.04 4.65 12.57
CA SER A 61 14.65 5.34 11.42
C SER A 61 14.81 6.86 11.62
N GLN A 62 14.03 7.41 12.55
CA GLN A 62 14.16 8.69 13.26
C GLN A 62 13.31 8.56 14.54
N PRO A 63 13.32 9.47 15.54
CA PRO A 63 13.12 9.08 16.95
C PRO A 63 11.72 8.56 17.30
N ASN A 64 10.80 8.52 16.34
CA ASN A 64 9.40 8.23 16.55
C ASN A 64 9.01 6.83 16.06
N PHE A 65 7.94 6.31 16.65
CA PHE A 65 7.27 5.07 16.25
C PHE A 65 5.78 5.20 16.57
N ALA A 66 4.95 4.31 16.02
CA ALA A 66 3.56 4.20 16.45
C ALA A 66 3.37 3.03 17.40
N PHE A 67 2.69 3.25 18.52
CA PHE A 67 2.26 2.19 19.43
C PHE A 67 0.75 2.12 19.52
N SER A 68 0.25 0.93 19.85
CA SER A 68 -1.18 0.72 20.07
C SER A 68 -1.54 0.90 21.54
N SER A 69 -2.46 1.82 21.78
CA SER A 69 -2.96 2.11 23.11
C SER A 69 -3.94 1.06 23.64
N SER A 70 -4.67 0.36 22.78
CA SER A 70 -5.51 -0.79 23.17
C SER A 70 -4.75 -2.11 23.21
N GLY A 71 -3.69 -2.25 22.41
CA GLY A 71 -3.01 -3.52 22.16
C GLY A 71 -3.67 -4.36 21.06
N THR A 72 -4.80 -3.93 20.51
CA THR A 72 -5.54 -4.64 19.46
C THR A 72 -5.83 -3.76 18.24
N GLY A 73 -4.98 -2.76 18.00
CA GLY A 73 -5.09 -1.84 16.88
C GLY A 73 -5.06 -2.51 15.50
N TYR A 74 -5.69 -1.85 14.53
CA TYR A 74 -5.56 -2.21 13.11
C TYR A 74 -5.10 -1.05 12.23
N MET A 75 -4.56 -1.42 11.07
CA MET A 75 -4.20 -0.54 9.96
C MET A 75 -4.90 -1.05 8.70
N ASN A 76 -5.61 -0.18 8.00
CA ASN A 76 -6.23 -0.45 6.71
C ASN A 76 -5.39 0.12 5.58
N ILE A 77 -5.35 -0.59 4.45
CA ILE A 77 -4.70 -0.15 3.22
C ILE A 77 -5.74 -0.10 2.10
N ILE A 78 -6.04 1.12 1.64
CA ILE A 78 -6.99 1.39 0.56
C ILE A 78 -6.46 0.80 -0.74
N GLY A 79 -7.28 -0.05 -1.38
CA GLY A 79 -6.89 -0.78 -2.59
C GLY A 79 -6.11 -2.07 -2.32
N GLY A 80 -5.75 -2.33 -1.05
CA GLY A 80 -5.10 -3.54 -0.60
C GLY A 80 -3.61 -3.64 -0.92
N PHE A 81 -2.99 -4.68 -0.38
CA PHE A 81 -1.57 -5.00 -0.53
C PHE A 81 -1.36 -6.50 -0.73
N THR A 82 -0.21 -6.86 -1.29
CA THR A 82 0.15 -8.24 -1.64
C THR A 82 1.59 -8.56 -1.26
N ASN A 83 1.94 -9.85 -1.29
CA ASN A 83 3.29 -10.40 -1.08
C ASN A 83 3.74 -10.38 0.39
N SER A 84 4.02 -9.19 0.94
CA SER A 84 4.54 -9.05 2.30
C SER A 84 4.07 -7.78 3.00
N LEU A 85 4.06 -7.85 4.32
CA LEU A 85 4.10 -6.69 5.21
C LEU A 85 5.44 -6.72 5.94
N ASP A 86 6.24 -5.69 5.72
CA ASP A 86 7.57 -5.55 6.30
C ASP A 86 7.53 -4.38 7.29
N PHE A 87 8.17 -4.52 8.45
CA PHE A 87 8.17 -3.49 9.49
C PHE A 87 9.30 -3.73 10.48
N THR A 88 9.61 -2.71 11.28
CA THR A 88 10.40 -2.89 12.50
C THR A 88 9.48 -2.80 13.71
N TYR A 89 9.78 -3.55 14.79
CA TYR A 89 8.94 -3.54 15.98
C TYR A 89 9.74 -3.61 17.28
N GLY A 90 9.19 -3.01 18.32
CA GLY A 90 9.58 -3.21 19.72
C GLY A 90 8.36 -3.65 20.53
N ALA A 91 8.53 -4.68 21.37
CA ALA A 91 7.45 -5.17 22.21
C ALA A 91 7.93 -5.52 23.63
N PHE A 92 7.10 -5.22 24.62
CA PHE A 92 7.31 -5.59 26.01
C PHE A 92 6.85 -7.01 26.30
N VAL A 93 5.80 -7.47 25.61
CA VAL A 93 5.21 -8.81 25.75
C VAL A 93 5.06 -9.47 24.40
N ASP A 94 4.93 -10.80 24.40
CA ASP A 94 4.64 -11.56 23.18
C ASP A 94 3.37 -11.01 22.52
N SER A 95 3.48 -10.72 21.22
CA SER A 95 2.45 -10.07 20.43
C SER A 95 2.25 -10.83 19.14
N THR A 96 1.09 -10.67 18.49
CA THR A 96 0.83 -11.27 17.17
C THR A 96 0.47 -10.18 16.18
N VAL A 97 0.96 -10.28 14.95
CA VAL A 97 0.47 -9.49 13.82
C VAL A 97 -0.27 -10.43 12.88
N ASN A 98 -1.50 -10.07 12.54
CA ASN A 98 -2.37 -10.80 11.62
C ASN A 98 -2.67 -9.94 10.40
N ILE A 99 -2.67 -10.54 9.22
CA ILE A 99 -3.03 -9.93 7.94
C ILE A 99 -4.37 -10.49 7.49
N PHE A 100 -5.29 -9.62 7.09
CA PHE A 100 -6.66 -9.99 6.76
C PHE A 100 -7.06 -9.57 5.34
N ASP A 101 -7.94 -10.36 4.72
CA ASP A 101 -8.58 -10.03 3.44
C ASP A 101 -9.72 -8.99 3.55
N GLY A 102 -10.20 -8.72 4.78
CA GLY A 102 -11.18 -7.67 5.07
C GLY A 102 -10.57 -6.44 5.73
N LEU A 103 -11.35 -5.37 5.82
CA LEU A 103 -10.98 -4.14 6.52
C LEU A 103 -11.14 -4.32 8.04
N ASN A 104 -10.48 -3.46 8.82
CA ASN A 104 -10.61 -3.36 10.28
C ASN A 104 -10.30 -4.69 11.01
N GLY A 105 -9.35 -5.49 10.50
CA GLY A 105 -9.01 -6.79 11.09
C GLY A 105 -10.13 -7.83 10.97
N THR A 106 -10.99 -7.72 9.96
CA THR A 106 -12.10 -8.66 9.72
C THR A 106 -11.84 -9.56 8.50
N GLY A 107 -12.61 -10.63 8.36
CA GLY A 107 -12.48 -11.57 7.24
C GLY A 107 -11.56 -12.74 7.57
N SER A 108 -10.94 -13.31 6.53
CA SER A 108 -10.02 -14.44 6.64
C SER A 108 -8.60 -13.96 6.92
N ILE A 109 -7.88 -14.68 7.79
CA ILE A 109 -6.46 -14.45 8.01
C ILE A 109 -5.68 -15.00 6.81
N LEU A 110 -4.92 -14.13 6.14
CA LEU A 110 -4.03 -14.49 5.02
C LEU A 110 -2.60 -14.79 5.48
N GLY A 111 -2.20 -14.22 6.62
CA GLY A 111 -0.88 -14.40 7.23
C GLY A 111 -0.91 -14.03 8.71
N SER A 112 -0.08 -14.69 9.51
CA SER A 112 0.03 -14.44 10.94
C SER A 112 1.47 -14.70 11.40
N ILE A 113 1.96 -13.87 12.31
CA ILE A 113 3.28 -14.05 12.93
C ILE A 113 3.22 -13.73 14.42
N SER A 114 3.81 -14.63 15.21
CA SER A 114 4.08 -14.39 16.63
C SER A 114 5.40 -13.66 16.77
N LEU A 115 5.38 -12.58 17.53
CA LEU A 115 6.50 -11.69 17.78
C LEU A 115 6.89 -11.80 19.26
N PRO A 116 8.12 -12.25 19.58
CA PRO A 116 8.56 -12.33 20.97
C PRO A 116 8.66 -10.94 21.61
N GLY A 117 8.25 -10.85 22.87
CA GLY A 117 8.41 -9.65 23.69
C GLY A 117 9.77 -9.54 24.38
N GLY A 118 9.86 -8.59 25.31
CA GLY A 118 11.03 -8.39 26.17
C GLY A 118 12.17 -7.59 25.54
N ASN A 119 11.97 -7.00 24.36
CA ASN A 119 12.98 -6.20 23.68
C ASN A 119 12.39 -4.94 23.03
N GLN A 120 11.68 -4.14 23.82
CA GLN A 120 11.06 -2.88 23.39
C GLN A 120 12.07 -1.83 22.89
N ASN A 121 13.34 -1.96 23.28
CA ASN A 121 14.41 -1.02 22.95
C ASN A 121 15.22 -1.41 21.70
N SER A 122 14.85 -2.48 21.00
CA SER A 122 15.53 -2.92 19.80
C SER A 122 14.50 -3.18 18.72
N PHE A 123 14.23 -2.16 17.92
CA PHE A 123 13.30 -2.26 16.81
C PHE A 123 13.82 -3.27 15.78
N THR A 124 13.23 -4.46 15.81
CA THR A 124 13.71 -5.61 15.06
C THR A 124 12.95 -5.71 13.76
N PHE A 125 13.67 -5.84 12.64
CA PHE A 125 13.05 -6.03 11.34
C PHE A 125 12.32 -7.37 11.24
N VAL A 126 11.12 -7.34 10.69
CA VAL A 126 10.27 -8.49 10.40
C VAL A 126 9.68 -8.35 9.01
N SER A 127 9.61 -9.47 8.30
CA SER A 127 8.90 -9.61 7.04
C SER A 127 7.88 -10.72 7.16
N LEU A 128 6.59 -10.38 7.01
CA LEU A 128 5.49 -11.34 7.01
C LEU A 128 4.96 -11.52 5.60
N GLY A 129 5.34 -12.64 4.98
CA GLY A 129 4.82 -13.05 3.67
C GLY A 129 3.42 -13.67 3.76
N PHE A 130 2.57 -13.40 2.75
CA PHE A 130 1.24 -13.97 2.64
C PHE A 130 0.81 -14.11 1.17
N SER A 131 -0.28 -14.86 0.92
CA SER A 131 -0.87 -15.01 -0.41
C SER A 131 -2.25 -14.34 -0.48
N GLY A 132 -2.59 -13.82 -1.66
CA GLY A 132 -3.85 -13.08 -1.89
C GLY A 132 -3.70 -11.57 -1.74
N THR A 133 -4.83 -10.87 -1.68
CA THR A 133 -4.89 -9.42 -1.48
C THR A 133 -5.41 -9.12 -0.08
N ALA A 134 -4.55 -8.54 0.75
CA ALA A 134 -4.90 -8.10 2.08
C ALA A 134 -5.45 -6.68 2.07
N LEU A 135 -6.38 -6.39 2.97
CA LEU A 135 -6.97 -5.05 3.14
C LEU A 135 -6.61 -4.43 4.48
N SER A 136 -6.24 -5.25 5.48
CA SER A 136 -5.82 -4.74 6.78
C SER A 136 -4.79 -5.64 7.46
N ALA A 137 -4.06 -5.05 8.40
CA ALA A 137 -3.26 -5.75 9.38
C ALA A 137 -3.74 -5.35 10.78
N ALA A 138 -3.77 -6.30 11.71
CA ALA A 138 -4.11 -6.03 13.11
C ALA A 138 -3.15 -6.73 14.05
N ILE A 139 -2.93 -6.10 15.19
CA ILE A 139 -2.11 -6.66 16.27
C ILE A 139 -2.99 -7.30 17.34
N VAL A 140 -2.40 -8.24 18.06
CA VAL A 140 -2.95 -8.81 19.29
C VAL A 140 -1.84 -8.78 20.33
N SER A 141 -1.97 -7.87 21.29
CA SER A 141 -1.03 -7.64 22.40
C SER A 141 -1.79 -7.10 23.61
N ALA A 142 -1.07 -6.89 24.71
CA ALA A 142 -1.59 -6.12 25.82
C ALA A 142 -1.47 -4.61 25.55
N GLN A 143 -2.31 -3.83 26.23
CA GLN A 143 -2.35 -2.37 26.09
C GLN A 143 -0.98 -1.72 26.31
N ASN A 144 -0.61 -0.81 25.41
CA ASN A 144 0.67 -0.08 25.40
C ASN A 144 1.92 -0.99 25.36
N GLN A 145 1.80 -2.26 24.96
CA GLN A 145 2.94 -3.19 24.99
C GLN A 145 3.61 -3.44 23.63
N PHE A 146 3.07 -2.86 22.54
CA PHE A 146 3.57 -3.05 21.17
C PHE A 146 3.73 -1.73 20.44
N GLY A 147 4.87 -1.55 19.78
CA GLY A 147 5.10 -0.47 18.82
C GLY A 147 5.79 -0.98 17.56
N TRP A 148 5.52 -0.30 16.45
CA TRP A 148 6.13 -0.55 15.15
C TRP A 148 6.56 0.73 14.45
N ASP A 149 7.46 0.58 13.50
CA ASP A 149 7.96 1.65 12.65
C ASP A 149 8.36 1.08 11.27
N ASP A 150 8.68 1.96 10.32
CA ASP A 150 9.13 1.63 8.98
C ASP A 150 8.22 0.61 8.24
N VAL A 151 6.91 0.80 8.37
CA VAL A 151 5.94 -0.13 7.80
C VAL A 151 5.97 -0.01 6.27
N GLN A 152 6.22 -1.13 5.62
CA GLN A 152 6.41 -1.26 4.18
C GLN A 152 5.55 -2.36 3.60
N PHE A 153 4.93 -2.08 2.46
CA PHE A 153 4.12 -3.03 1.73
C PHE A 153 4.05 -2.66 0.25
N SER A 154 3.80 -3.68 -0.58
CA SER A 154 3.49 -3.48 -1.99
C SER A 154 1.99 -3.32 -2.16
N LYS A 155 1.54 -2.14 -2.59
CA LYS A 155 0.12 -1.96 -2.95
C LYS A 155 -0.25 -2.96 -4.04
N GLY A 156 -1.39 -3.63 -3.87
CA GLY A 156 -1.96 -4.46 -4.90
C GLY A 156 -2.16 -3.57 -6.12
N GLN A 157 -1.50 -3.88 -7.24
CA GLN A 157 -1.78 -3.18 -8.49
C GLN A 157 -3.27 -3.37 -8.78
N LYS A 158 -4.06 -2.31 -8.60
CA LYS A 158 -5.23 -2.17 -9.44
C LYS A 158 -4.66 -1.89 -10.81
N ASP A 159 -4.61 -2.91 -11.66
CA ASP A 159 -4.40 -2.70 -13.09
C ASP A 159 -5.44 -1.68 -13.54
N ILE A 160 -5.05 -0.42 -13.67
CA ILE A 160 -5.87 0.57 -14.33
C ILE A 160 -5.67 0.26 -15.80
N PRO A 161 -6.67 -0.28 -16.51
CA PRO A 161 -6.54 -0.42 -17.95
C PRO A 161 -6.29 0.99 -18.48
N ILE A 162 -5.25 1.19 -19.30
CA ILE A 162 -5.07 2.42 -20.07
C ILE A 162 -6.16 2.40 -21.15
N ALA A 163 -7.39 2.64 -20.72
CA ALA A 163 -8.54 2.78 -21.58
C ALA A 163 -8.38 4.14 -22.27
N ALA A 164 -7.97 4.08 -23.54
CA ALA A 164 -8.15 5.11 -24.57
C ALA A 164 -7.02 6.11 -24.88
N THR A 165 -5.92 6.28 -24.14
CA THR A 165 -4.90 7.28 -24.54
C THR A 165 -4.18 6.95 -25.84
N LEU A 166 -3.86 5.68 -26.11
CA LEU A 166 -3.21 5.28 -27.37
C LEU A 166 -4.15 5.37 -28.59
N PRO A 167 -5.41 4.87 -28.53
CA PRO A 167 -6.39 5.09 -29.60
C PRO A 167 -6.69 6.58 -29.84
N LEU A 168 -6.84 7.40 -28.78
CA LEU A 168 -7.10 8.83 -28.91
C LEU A 168 -5.91 9.58 -29.53
N LEU A 169 -4.67 9.25 -29.15
CA LEU A 169 -3.48 9.80 -29.78
C LEU A 169 -3.39 9.40 -31.26
N GLY A 170 -3.69 8.13 -31.57
CA GLY A 170 -3.75 7.63 -32.95
C GLY A 170 -4.80 8.34 -33.80
N LEU A 171 -6.01 8.53 -33.27
CA LEU A 171 -7.10 9.26 -33.94
C LEU A 171 -6.77 10.75 -34.11
N GLY A 172 -6.16 11.39 -33.10
CA GLY A 172 -5.71 12.77 -33.17
C GLY A 172 -4.68 13.00 -34.27
N LEU A 173 -3.68 12.10 -34.38
CA LEU A 173 -2.67 12.15 -35.43
C LEU A 173 -3.26 11.87 -36.82
N ALA A 174 -4.20 10.92 -36.93
CA ALA A 174 -4.88 10.64 -38.19
C ALA A 174 -5.72 11.83 -38.68
N ALA A 175 -6.44 12.51 -37.77
CA ALA A 175 -7.22 13.70 -38.09
C ALA A 175 -6.33 14.87 -38.55
N LEU A 176 -5.18 15.10 -37.90
CA LEU A 176 -4.20 16.11 -38.32
C LEU A 176 -3.60 15.79 -39.70
N GLY A 177 -3.29 14.52 -39.97
CA GLY A 177 -2.81 14.07 -41.28
C GLY A 177 -3.83 14.26 -42.40
N TYR A 178 -5.12 14.01 -42.13
CA TYR A 178 -6.20 14.21 -43.10
C TYR A 178 -6.41 15.69 -43.45
N ASN A 179 -6.38 16.59 -42.46
CA ASN A 179 -6.56 18.03 -42.68
C ASN A 179 -5.43 18.66 -43.51
N ARG A 180 -4.18 18.23 -43.30
CA ARG A 180 -3.04 18.69 -44.12
C ARG A 180 -3.16 18.28 -45.60
N ARG A 181 -3.76 17.14 -45.91
CA ARG A 181 -3.96 16.69 -47.31
C ARG A 181 -5.04 17.49 -48.04
N LYS A 182 -6.07 17.97 -47.33
CA LYS A 182 -7.10 18.84 -47.92
C LYS A 182 -6.55 20.21 -48.33
N GLN A 183 -5.67 20.80 -47.51
CA GLN A 183 -5.11 22.13 -47.81
C GLN A 183 -4.22 22.16 -49.07
N LYS A 184 -3.56 21.05 -49.42
CA LYS A 184 -2.75 20.95 -50.65
C LYS A 184 -3.56 20.79 -51.94
N ARG A 185 -4.88 20.60 -51.89
CA ARG A 185 -5.73 20.42 -53.09
C ARG A 185 -6.45 21.70 -53.55
N TYR A 186 -6.31 22.79 -52.80
CA TYR A 186 -6.96 24.08 -53.08
C TYR A 186 -5.97 25.23 -53.26
N SER A 187 -4.68 24.92 -53.50
CA SER A 187 -3.65 25.86 -53.94
C SER A 187 -3.05 25.37 -55.25
#